data_AF-A0A0W1AMH6-F1
#
_entry.id   AF-A0A0W1AMH6-F1
#
_cell.length_a   1.000
_cell.length_b   1.000
_cell.length_c   1.000
_cell.angle_alpha   90.00
_cell.angle_beta   90.00
_cell.angle_gamma   90.00
#
_symmetry.space_group_name_H-M   'P 1'
#
loop_
_entity.id
_entity.type
_entity.pdbx_description
1 polymer ?
#
loop_
_entity_poly.entity_id
_entity_poly.type
_entity_poly.pdbx_seq_one_letter_code
_entity_poly.pdbx_strand_id
1 'polypeptide(L)' 'MFSKKSTHDFTAQDFLNVINNLKAQQELVKRRLEDRSMSQETAEEEQKRLSKLITAYTKNLDDALSAEQSNTLQFG' A
#
# COMPACT_ATOMS: atom_id res chain seq x y z
N MET A 1 35.39 -10.38 -1.82
CA MET A 1 34.65 -9.11 -1.97
C MET A 1 33.18 -9.40 -1.71
N PHE A 2 32.66 -8.99 -0.54
CA PHE A 2 31.24 -9.15 -0.22
C PHE A 2 30.49 -7.95 -0.79
N SER A 3 29.99 -8.08 -2.02
CA SER A 3 29.00 -7.14 -2.54
C SER A 3 27.71 -7.35 -1.73
N LYS A 4 27.46 -6.48 -0.75
CA LYS A 4 26.18 -6.39 -0.03
C LYS A 4 25.06 -6.09 -1.04
N LYS A 5 24.52 -7.10 -1.69
CA LYS A 5 23.21 -7.03 -2.36
C LYS A 5 22.14 -7.20 -1.30
N SER A 6 21.67 -6.09 -0.74
CA SER A 6 20.38 -6.02 -0.04
C SER A 6 20.06 -4.57 0.35
N THR A 7 19.87 -3.71 -0.64
CA THR A 7 18.79 -2.72 -0.52
C THR A 7 17.65 -3.33 -1.32
N HIS A 8 16.68 -3.92 -0.62
CA HIS A 8 15.42 -4.26 -1.27
C HIS A 8 14.70 -2.93 -1.42
N ASP A 9 15.07 -2.18 -2.46
CA ASP A 9 14.40 -0.93 -2.81
C ASP A 9 13.01 -1.36 -3.30
N PHE A 10 12.01 -1.17 -2.43
CA PHE A 10 10.61 -1.45 -2.77
C PHE A 10 10.28 -0.71 -4.06
N THR A 11 9.81 -1.44 -5.06
CA THR A 11 9.48 -0.87 -6.37
C THR A 11 8.11 -0.20 -6.31
N ALA A 12 7.81 0.67 -7.28
CA ALA A 12 6.45 1.18 -7.45
C ALA A 12 5.41 0.04 -7.56
N GLN A 13 5.78 -1.08 -8.19
CA GLN A 13 4.90 -2.25 -8.32
C GLN A 13 4.58 -2.90 -6.95
N ASP A 14 5.54 -2.93 -6.03
CA ASP A 14 5.32 -3.47 -4.69
C ASP A 14 4.30 -2.63 -3.91
N PHE A 15 4.41 -1.30 -3.98
CA PHE A 15 3.44 -0.40 -3.36
C PHE A 15 2.04 -0.55 -3.97
N LEU A 16 1.93 -0.66 -5.30
CA LEU A 16 0.66 -0.93 -5.98
C LEU A 16 0.00 -2.22 -5.50
N ASN A 17 0.78 -3.30 -5.36
CA ASN A 17 0.28 -4.59 -4.87
C ASN A 17 -0.27 -4.47 -3.45
N VAL A 18 0.44 -3.77 -2.56
CA VAL A 18 -0.03 -3.56 -1.18
C VAL A 18 -1.31 -2.72 -1.17
N ILE A 19 -1.39 -1.63 -1.94
CA ILE A 19 -2.59 -0.79 -2.04
C ILE A 19 -3.81 -1.61 -2.49
N ASN A 20 -3.64 -2.45 -3.50
CA ASN A 20 -4.72 -3.31 -3.99
C ASN A 20 -5.19 -4.32 -2.94
N ASN A 21 -4.26 -4.93 -2.19
CA ASN A 21 -4.60 -5.82 -1.09
C ASN A 21 -5.35 -5.09 0.03
N LEU A 22 -4.93 -3.87 0.39
CA LEU A 22 -5.62 -3.06 1.41
C LEU A 22 -7.04 -2.69 0.98
N LYS A 23 -7.25 -2.35 -0.30
CA LYS A 23 -8.59 -2.11 -0.86
C LYS A 23 -9.46 -3.38 -0.81
N ALA A 24 -8.90 -4.54 -1.13
CA ALA A 24 -9.61 -5.81 -1.01
C ALA A 24 -10.02 -6.09 0.45
N GLN A 25 -9.15 -5.76 1.42
CA GLN A 25 -9.49 -5.87 2.84
C GLN A 25 -10.61 -4.90 3.25
N GLN A 26 -10.66 -3.67 2.69
CA GLN A 26 -11.79 -2.77 2.94
C GLN A 26 -13.11 -3.36 2.47
N GLU A 27 -13.14 -3.98 1.29
CA GLU A 27 -14.34 -4.65 0.78
C GLU A 27 -14.74 -5.85 1.64
N LEU A 28 -13.76 -6.62 2.16
CA LEU A 28 -14.04 -7.69 3.12
C LEU A 28 -14.63 -7.18 4.43
N VAL A 29 -14.14 -6.05 4.96
CA VAL A 29 -14.70 -5.41 6.16
C VAL A 29 -16.15 -4.99 5.92
N LYS A 30 -16.47 -4.39 4.77
CA LYS A 30 -17.86 -4.04 4.42
C LYS A 30 -18.77 -5.26 4.39
N ARG A 31 -18.34 -6.34 3.72
CA ARG A 31 -19.11 -7.60 3.67
C ARG A 31 -19.33 -8.21 5.05
N ARG A 32 -18.32 -8.16 5.92
CA ARG A 32 -18.43 -8.66 7.30
C ARG A 32 -19.36 -7.81 8.18
N LEU A 33 -19.49 -6.52 7.86
CA LEU A 33 -20.49 -5.67 8.50
C LEU A 33 -21.90 -6.01 7.98
N GLU A 34 -22.04 -6.21 6.67
CA GLU A 34 -23.32 -6.57 6.02
C GLU A 34 -23.86 -7.94 6.49
N ASP A 35 -22.99 -8.95 6.59
CA ASP A 35 -23.34 -10.29 7.07
C ASP A 35 -23.46 -10.38 8.61
N ARG A 36 -23.22 -9.27 9.31
CA ARG A 36 -23.25 -9.13 10.78
C ARG A 36 -22.23 -10.01 11.52
N SER A 37 -21.19 -10.48 10.84
CA SER A 37 -20.04 -11.18 11.47
C SER A 37 -19.04 -10.22 12.13
N MET A 38 -19.20 -8.91 11.92
CA MET A 38 -18.41 -7.84 12.54
C MET A 38 -19.33 -6.76 13.10
N SER A 39 -18.95 -6.17 14.24
CA SER A 39 -19.68 -5.04 14.82
C SER A 39 -19.44 -3.76 14.00
N GLN A 40 -20.38 -2.83 14.07
CA GLN A 40 -20.26 -1.53 13.41
C GLN A 40 -19.02 -0.76 13.89
N GLU A 41 -18.78 -0.73 15.19
CA GLU A 41 -17.61 -0.05 15.79
C GLU A 41 -16.30 -0.63 15.24
N THR A 42 -16.14 -1.95 15.25
CA THR A 42 -14.93 -2.60 14.72
C THR A 42 -14.77 -2.38 13.22
N ALA A 43 -15.88 -2.37 12.46
CA ALA A 43 -15.83 -2.10 11.03
C ALA A 43 -15.40 -0.65 10.75
N GLU A 44 -15.92 0.33 11.48
CA GLU A 44 -15.55 1.75 11.34
C GLU A 44 -14.09 2.00 11.70
N GLU A 45 -13.59 1.38 12.77
CA GLU A 45 -12.18 1.46 13.17
C GLU A 45 -11.26 0.86 12.10
N GLU A 46 -11.57 -0.34 11.59
CA GLU A 46 -10.73 -0.99 10.59
C GLU A 46 -10.80 -0.26 9.24
N GLN A 47 -11.96 0.26 8.82
CA GLN A 47 -12.06 1.12 7.63
C GLN A 47 -11.17 2.37 7.75
N LYS A 48 -11.17 3.01 8.92
CA LYS A 48 -10.32 4.18 9.18
C LYS A 48 -8.84 3.80 9.18
N ARG A 49 -8.49 2.65 9.76
CA ARG A 49 -7.12 2.12 9.77
C ARG A 49 -6.62 1.82 8.36
N LEU A 50 -7.41 1.10 7.57
CA LEU A 50 -7.12 0.75 6.18
C LEU A 50 -7.01 2.00 5.30
N SER A 51 -7.88 2.99 5.48
CA SER A 51 -7.81 4.25 4.72
C SER A 51 -6.50 4.99 4.98
N LYS A 52 -6.05 5.05 6.25
CA LYS A 52 -4.75 5.66 6.59
C LYS A 52 -3.58 4.92 5.95
N LEU A 53 -3.62 3.59 5.96
CA LEU A 53 -2.59 2.77 5.32
C LEU A 53 -2.57 2.99 3.81
N ILE A 54 -3.73 2.98 3.14
CA ILE A 54 -3.81 3.25 1.70
C ILE A 54 -3.20 4.61 1.38
N THR A 55 -3.56 5.67 2.12
CA THR A 55 -2.97 7.00 1.89
C THR A 55 -1.45 7.01 2.06
N ALA A 56 -0.91 6.35 3.09
CA ALA A 56 0.53 6.27 3.31
C ALA A 56 1.24 5.50 2.18
N TYR A 57 0.69 4.36 1.75
CA TYR A 57 1.28 3.56 0.68
C TYR A 57 1.15 4.23 -0.69
N THR A 58 0.07 4.97 -0.95
CA THR A 58 -0.06 5.80 -2.16
C THR A 58 1.01 6.88 -2.20
N LYS A 59 1.29 7.54 -1.08
CA LYS A 59 2.39 8.52 -1.02
C LYS A 59 3.74 7.86 -1.33
N ASN A 60 4.01 6.69 -0.74
CA ASN A 60 5.24 5.97 -1.02
C ASN A 60 5.34 5.51 -2.48
N LEU A 61 4.23 5.17 -3.11
CA LEU A 61 4.17 4.88 -4.55
C LEU A 61 4.55 6.11 -5.37
N ASP A 62 4.00 7.28 -5.06
CA ASP A 62 4.31 8.53 -5.76
C ASP A 62 5.81 8.89 -5.61
N ASP A 63 6.36 8.71 -4.41
CA ASP A 63 7.79 8.93 -4.14
C ASP A 63 8.66 7.93 -4.93
N ALA A 64 8.27 6.65 -4.99
CA ALA A 64 8.98 5.61 -5.75
C ALA A 64 8.95 5.88 -7.27
N LEU A 65 7.79 6.25 -7.81
CA LEU A 65 7.66 6.63 -9.22
C LEU A 65 8.50 7.87 -9.57
N SER A 66 8.54 8.86 -8.67
CA SER A 66 9.36 10.06 -8.85
C SER A 66 10.86 9.73 -8.83
N ALA A 67 11.28 8.80 -7.99
CA ALA A 67 12.66 8.32 -7.94
C ALA A 67 13.04 7.54 -9.21
N GLU A 68 12.17 6.66 -9.71
CA GLU A 68 12.37 5.91 -10.96
C GLU A 68 12.48 6.84 -12.19
N GLN A 69 11.63 7.87 -12.26
CA GLN A 69 11.72 8.89 -13.33
C GLN A 69 13.01 9.70 -13.27
N SER A 70 13.42 10.13 -12.07
CA SER A 70 14.65 10.91 -11.87
C SER A 70 15.90 10.11 -12.24
N ASN A 71 15.91 8.80 -11.95
CA ASN A 71 17.02 7.92 -12.28
C ASN A 71 17.12 7.70 -13.80
N THR A 72 15.99 7.68 -14.52
CA THR A 72 15.95 7.54 -15.99
C THR A 72 16.51 8.78 -16.70
N LEU A 73 16.38 9.98 -16.11
CA LEU A 73 16.85 11.24 -16.69
C LEU A 73 18.32 11.57 -16.38
N GLN A 74 18.97 10.92 -15.41
CA GLN A 74 20.39 11.15 -15.08
C GLN A 74 21.38 10.39 -15.99
N PHE A 75 20.90 9.41 -16.75
CA PHE A 75 21.72 8.59 -17.65
C PHE A 75 21.40 8.77 -19.15
N GLY A 76 20.57 9.76 -19.50
CA GLY A 76 20.30 10.16 -20.89
C GLY A 76 21.07 11.44 -21.25
#